data_AF-A0A7X6VR76-F1
#
_entry.id   AF-A0A7X6VR76-F1
#
_cell.length_a   1.000
_cell.length_b   1.000
_cell.length_c   1.000
_cell.angle_alpha   90.00
_cell.angle_beta   90.00
_cell.angle_gamma   90.00
#
_symmetry.space_group_name_H-M   'P 1'
#
loop_
_entity.id
_entity.type
_entity.pdbx_description
1 polymer ?
#
loop_
_entity_poly.entity_id
_entity_poly.type
_entity_poly.pdbx_seq_one_letter_code
_entity_poly.pdbx_strand_id
1 'polypeptide(L)'
;MSIIVDNIVRKKTSSVKWDKMIEINKDENMLPFWIADSDYQTAPCIIETLTNRIQNGAFGYGVIGDDYYEAIIDWNKNKYKIILNKNDIFPETGVVTGLAILIRALSIENDGI
;
A
#
# COMPACT_ATOMS: atom_id res chain seq x y z
N MET A 1 -2.10 7.18 -28.80
CA MET A 1 -2.76 7.13 -27.48
C MET A 1 -1.76 6.49 -26.52
N SER A 2 -1.04 7.30 -25.75
CA SER A 2 -0.05 6.79 -24.78
C SER A 2 -0.81 6.30 -23.55
N ILE A 3 -0.67 5.02 -23.23
CA ILE A 3 -1.23 4.38 -22.02
C ILE A 3 -0.39 4.73 -20.77
N ILE A 4 0.72 5.44 -20.95
CA ILE A 4 1.62 5.83 -19.87
C ILE A 4 1.31 7.28 -19.50
N VAL A 5 0.78 7.48 -18.29
CA VAL A 5 0.23 8.76 -17.82
C VAL A 5 1.33 9.69 -17.27
N ASP A 6 2.53 9.17 -16.99
CA ASP A 6 3.69 9.93 -16.50
C ASP A 6 5.03 9.35 -17.01
N ASN A 7 6.09 10.17 -17.17
CA ASN A 7 7.44 9.73 -17.53
C ASN A 7 8.16 9.00 -16.37
N ILE A 8 7.56 7.92 -15.85
CA ILE A 8 8.12 7.13 -14.74
C ILE A 8 8.86 5.91 -15.29
N VAL A 9 10.06 5.65 -14.76
CA VAL A 9 10.82 4.44 -15.07
C VAL A 9 10.41 3.33 -14.10
N ARG A 10 9.82 2.25 -14.61
CA ARG A 10 9.38 1.10 -13.79
C ARG A 10 10.20 -0.18 -14.00
N LYS A 11 10.83 -0.33 -15.15
CA LYS A 11 11.77 -1.44 -15.40
C LYS A 11 13.04 -1.25 -14.59
N LYS A 12 13.65 -2.34 -14.10
CA LYS A 12 14.85 -2.35 -13.26
C LYS A 12 14.66 -1.56 -11.95
N THR A 13 13.45 -1.58 -11.40
CA THR A 13 13.12 -0.92 -10.11
C THR A 13 12.69 -1.92 -9.04
N SER A 14 12.92 -3.22 -9.27
CA SER A 14 12.39 -4.31 -8.44
C SER A 14 10.86 -4.34 -8.45
N SER A 15 10.25 -4.00 -9.59
CA SER A 15 8.80 -3.99 -9.77
C SER A 15 8.27 -5.40 -10.00
N VAL A 16 7.35 -5.87 -9.16
CA VAL A 16 6.65 -7.14 -9.43
C VAL A 16 5.87 -7.04 -10.75
N LYS A 17 5.17 -5.92 -10.99
CA LYS A 17 4.40 -5.73 -12.22
C LYS A 17 5.25 -5.85 -13.49
N TRP A 18 6.42 -5.20 -13.51
CA TRP A 18 7.26 -5.10 -14.71
C TRP A 18 8.39 -6.13 -14.74
N ASP A 19 9.22 -6.18 -13.71
CA ASP A 19 10.45 -6.98 -13.73
C ASP A 19 10.14 -8.47 -13.56
N LYS A 20 9.18 -8.83 -12.68
CA LYS A 20 8.77 -10.24 -12.51
C LYS A 20 8.02 -10.78 -13.72
N MET A 21 7.26 -9.93 -14.43
CA MET A 21 6.56 -10.33 -15.65
C MET A 21 7.54 -10.73 -16.76
N ILE A 22 8.61 -9.96 -16.95
CA ILE A 22 9.67 -10.27 -17.91
C ILE A 22 10.36 -11.58 -17.55
N GLU A 23 10.65 -11.80 -16.26
CA GLU A 23 11.25 -13.06 -15.78
C GLU A 23 10.37 -14.27 -16.11
N ILE A 24 9.05 -14.16 -15.85
CA ILE A 24 8.09 -15.26 -16.07
C ILE A 24 7.89 -15.55 -17.56
N ASN A 25 7.73 -14.52 -18.39
CA ASN A 25 7.34 -14.68 -19.80
C ASN A 25 8.53 -14.71 -20.76
N LYS A 26 9.75 -14.38 -20.30
CA LYS A 26 10.98 -14.30 -21.10
C LYS A 26 10.85 -13.37 -22.32
N ASP A 27 10.04 -12.32 -22.19
CA ASP A 27 9.82 -11.31 -23.22
C ASP A 27 9.91 -9.90 -22.62
N GLU A 28 10.94 -9.15 -23.03
CA GLU A 28 11.19 -7.78 -22.57
C GLU A 28 10.21 -6.74 -23.15
N ASN A 29 9.49 -7.10 -24.22
CA ASN A 29 8.52 -6.24 -24.89
C ASN A 29 7.09 -6.41 -24.36
N MET A 30 6.88 -7.34 -23.42
CA MET A 30 5.57 -7.58 -22.85
C MET A 30 5.10 -6.39 -22.01
N LEU A 31 3.85 -5.98 -22.22
CA LEU A 31 3.19 -4.93 -21.44
C LEU A 31 2.37 -5.54 -20.30
N PRO A 32 2.67 -5.21 -19.02
CA PRO A 32 2.01 -5.81 -17.88
C PRO A 32 0.72 -5.07 -17.46
N PHE A 33 -0.42 -5.77 -17.49
CA PHE A 33 -1.73 -5.25 -17.06
C PHE A 33 -2.42 -6.16 -16.01
N TRP A 34 -1.63 -6.84 -15.18
CA TRP A 34 -2.11 -7.99 -14.39
C TRP A 34 -2.20 -7.74 -12.88
N ILE A 35 -1.20 -7.09 -12.29
CA ILE A 35 -1.16 -6.81 -10.84
C ILE A 35 -1.69 -5.41 -10.52
N ALA A 36 -2.39 -5.27 -9.40
CA ALA A 36 -3.09 -4.06 -8.99
C ALA A 36 -2.16 -3.03 -8.31
N ASP A 37 -1.11 -2.60 -9.02
CA ASP A 37 -0.40 -1.35 -8.74
C ASP A 37 -0.43 -0.43 -9.98
N SER A 38 0.02 0.82 -9.81
CA SER A 38 -0.17 1.87 -10.79
C SER A 38 1.14 2.30 -11.47
N ASP A 39 1.00 2.80 -12.70
CA ASP A 39 2.11 3.35 -13.51
C ASP A 39 2.02 4.89 -13.60
N TYR A 40 1.71 5.53 -12.47
CA TYR A 40 1.72 6.98 -12.30
C TYR A 40 2.51 7.36 -11.05
N GLN A 41 3.00 8.59 -11.02
CA GLN A 41 3.75 9.08 -9.88
C GLN A 41 2.84 9.20 -8.63
N THR A 42 3.36 8.85 -7.46
CA THR A 42 2.64 9.06 -6.20
C THR A 42 2.43 10.56 -5.94
N ALA A 43 1.42 10.92 -5.15
CA ALA A 43 1.10 12.32 -4.85
C ALA A 43 2.33 13.08 -4.28
N PRO A 44 2.59 14.33 -4.71
CA PRO A 44 3.77 15.10 -4.28
C PRO A 44 3.91 15.23 -2.76
N CYS A 45 2.81 15.40 -2.03
CA CYS A 45 2.81 15.51 -0.56
C CYS A 45 3.36 14.26 0.14
N ILE A 46 3.16 13.08 -0.45
CA ILE A 46 3.67 11.81 0.09
C ILE A 46 5.19 11.74 -0.13
N ILE A 47 5.67 12.11 -1.33
CA ILE A 47 7.10 12.14 -1.65
C ILE A 47 7.82 13.10 -0.70
N GLU A 48 7.31 14.32 -0.55
CA GLU A 48 7.89 15.34 0.33
C GLU A 48 7.98 14.86 1.78
N THR A 49 6.90 14.28 2.31
CA THR A 49 6.87 13.77 3.68
C THR A 49 7.89 12.66 3.90
N LEU A 50 8.02 11.72 2.96
CA LEU A 50 9.01 10.65 3.02
C LEU A 50 10.44 11.20 2.90
N THR A 51 10.68 12.17 2.01
CA THR A 51 11.99 12.84 1.89
C THR A 51 12.38 13.50 3.21
N ASN A 52 11.47 14.25 3.84
CA ASN A 52 11.73 14.88 5.14
C ASN A 52 12.04 13.84 6.22
N ARG A 53 11.30 12.72 6.25
CA ARG A 53 11.56 11.61 7.19
C ARG A 53 12.93 10.97 6.99
N ILE A 54 13.36 10.82 5.74
CA ILE A 54 14.68 10.29 5.38
C ILE A 54 15.78 11.26 5.83
N GLN A 55 15.61 12.56 5.60
CA GLN A 55 16.59 13.59 6.00
C GLN A 55 16.84 13.64 7.50
N ASN A 56 15.85 13.26 8.34
CA ASN A 56 16.04 13.14 9.78
C ASN A 56 17.11 12.10 10.18
N GLY A 57 17.34 11.06 9.36
CA GLY A 57 18.45 10.12 9.50
C GLY A 57 18.36 9.08 10.63
N ALA A 58 17.44 9.23 11.59
CA ALA A 58 17.22 8.25 12.66
C ALA A 58 16.14 7.22 12.28
N PHE A 59 16.49 5.94 12.15
CA PHE A 59 15.57 4.86 11.72
C PHE A 59 15.39 3.76 12.78
N GLY A 60 15.43 4.13 14.06
CA GLY A 60 15.12 3.21 15.16
C GLY A 60 13.64 2.88 15.26
N TYR A 61 13.25 2.22 16.36
CA TYR A 61 11.85 1.87 16.64
C TYR A 61 10.95 3.12 16.64
N GLY A 62 9.90 3.07 15.83
CA GLY A 62 8.86 4.10 15.76
C GLY A 62 7.63 3.71 16.58
N VAL A 63 6.93 4.72 17.08
CA VAL A 63 5.58 4.58 17.64
C VAL A 63 4.59 5.23 16.68
N ILE A 64 3.38 4.69 16.62
CA ILE A 64 2.30 5.27 15.82
C ILE A 64 1.72 6.44 16.62
N GLY A 65 1.78 7.64 16.04
CA GLY A 65 1.24 8.86 16.64
C GLY A 65 -0.27 8.99 16.47
N ASP A 66 -0.88 9.94 17.18
CA ASP A 66 -2.30 10.22 17.11
C ASP A 66 -2.71 10.79 15.73
N ASP A 67 -1.79 11.50 15.08
CA ASP A 67 -1.91 12.02 13.72
C ASP A 67 -2.25 10.94 12.68
N TYR A 68 -1.70 9.73 12.83
CA TYR A 68 -2.03 8.58 12.00
C TYR A 68 -3.52 8.21 12.09
N TYR A 69 -4.06 8.15 13.31
CA TYR A 69 -5.45 7.78 13.54
C TYR A 69 -6.40 8.90 13.09
N GLU A 70 -6.06 10.15 13.39
CA GLU A 70 -6.82 11.32 12.96
C GLU A 70 -6.95 11.37 11.43
N ALA A 71 -5.86 11.12 10.70
CA ALA A 71 -5.88 11.08 9.24
C ALA A 71 -6.86 10.02 8.69
N ILE A 72 -6.89 8.83 9.29
CA ILE A 72 -7.83 7.75 8.89
C ILE A 72 -9.27 8.13 9.20
N ILE A 73 -9.53 8.64 10.40
CA ILE A 73 -10.86 9.05 10.85
C ILE A 73 -11.39 10.16 9.95
N ASP A 74 -10.59 11.19 9.69
CA ASP A 74 -10.97 12.34 8.88
C ASP A 74 -11.17 11.96 7.42
N TRP A 75 -10.32 11.11 6.85
CA TRP A 75 -10.52 10.62 5.48
C TRP A 75 -11.85 9.91 5.33
N ASN A 76 -12.17 8.98 6.24
CA ASN A 76 -13.42 8.22 6.18
C ASN A 76 -14.66 9.09 6.44
N LYS A 77 -14.56 10.03 7.38
CA LYS A 77 -15.62 11.00 7.66
C LYS A 77 -15.88 11.90 6.45
N ASN A 78 -14.83 12.43 5.82
CA ASN A 78 -14.99 13.37 4.72
C ASN A 78 -15.46 12.68 3.45
N LYS A 79 -14.84 11.55 3.10
CA LYS A 79 -15.07 10.81 1.85
C LYS A 79 -16.36 9.99 1.89
N TYR A 80 -16.60 9.27 2.99
CA TYR A 80 -17.67 8.28 3.09
C TYR A 80 -18.76 8.63 4.12
N LYS A 81 -18.60 9.73 4.87
CA LYS A 81 -19.51 10.12 5.96
C LYS A 81 -19.57 9.08 7.09
N ILE A 82 -18.51 8.28 7.23
CA ILE A 82 -18.36 7.28 8.29
C ILE A 82 -17.50 7.86 9.40
N ILE A 83 -17.99 7.86 10.64
CA ILE A 83 -17.24 8.28 11.82
C ILE A 83 -16.65 7.02 12.48
N LEU A 84 -15.32 6.91 12.47
CA LEU A 84 -14.59 5.81 13.10
C LEU A 84 -14.16 6.21 14.51
N ASN A 85 -14.16 5.27 15.46
CA ASN A 85 -13.51 5.46 16.74
C ASN A 85 -12.06 5.01 16.65
N LYS A 86 -11.16 5.75 17.30
CA LYS A 86 -9.73 5.40 17.36
C LYS A 86 -9.50 3.98 17.90
N ASN A 87 -10.29 3.55 18.88
CA ASN A 87 -10.17 2.22 19.51
C ASN A 87 -10.58 1.06 18.59
N ASP A 88 -11.23 1.35 17.45
CA ASP A 88 -11.64 0.35 16.47
C ASP A 88 -10.59 0.19 15.34
N ILE A 89 -9.49 0.96 15.37
CA ILE A 89 -8.46 0.97 14.33
C ILE A 89 -7.23 0.20 14.81
N PHE A 90 -6.94 -0.91 14.12
CA PHE A 90 -5.78 -1.77 14.37
C PHE A 90 -4.81 -1.68 13.19
N PRO A 91 -3.64 -1.05 13.37
CA PRO A 91 -2.63 -0.95 12.32
C PRO A 91 -2.06 -2.34 11.98
N GLU A 92 -2.09 -2.68 10.69
CA GLU A 92 -1.55 -3.94 10.17
C GLU A 92 -0.79 -3.67 8.87
N THR A 93 0.20 -4.50 8.57
CA THR A 93 1.09 -4.34 7.42
C THR A 93 0.45 -4.66 6.08
N GLY A 94 -0.72 -5.30 6.08
CA GLY A 94 -1.50 -5.56 4.87
C GLY A 94 -2.82 -6.26 5.14
N VAL A 95 -3.77 -6.09 4.21
CA VAL A 95 -5.13 -6.64 4.33
C VAL A 95 -5.12 -8.16 4.40
N VAL A 96 -4.31 -8.85 3.59
CA VAL A 96 -4.23 -10.33 3.57
C VAL A 96 -3.73 -10.87 4.92
N THR A 97 -2.73 -10.22 5.52
CA THR A 97 -2.24 -10.59 6.86
C THR A 97 -3.33 -10.38 7.91
N GLY A 98 -4.02 -9.24 7.86
CA GLY A 98 -5.15 -8.95 8.75
C GLY A 98 -6.26 -10.01 8.64
N LEU A 99 -6.64 -10.40 7.41
CA LEU A 99 -7.60 -11.48 7.18
C LEU A 99 -7.12 -12.81 7.76
N ALA A 100 -5.85 -13.18 7.56
CA ALA A 100 -5.31 -14.42 8.11
C ALA A 100 -5.32 -14.42 9.65
N ILE A 101 -5.05 -13.28 10.29
CA ILE A 101 -5.15 -13.12 11.74
C ILE A 101 -6.61 -13.28 12.19
N LEU A 102 -7.55 -12.61 11.52
CA LEU A 102 -8.97 -12.67 11.85
C LEU A 102 -9.54 -14.08 11.71
N ILE A 103 -9.20 -14.81 10.65
CA ILE A 103 -9.60 -16.21 10.47
C ILE A 103 -9.12 -17.04 11.66
N ARG A 104 -7.84 -16.96 12.01
CA ARG A 104 -7.27 -17.71 13.14
C ARG A 104 -7.87 -17.32 14.50
N ALA A 105 -8.28 -16.07 14.66
CA ALA A 105 -8.84 -15.57 15.91
C ALA A 105 -10.34 -15.86 16.05
N LEU A 106 -11.06 -15.98 14.94
CA LEU A 106 -12.53 -16.03 14.91
C LEU A 106 -13.09 -17.36 14.43
N SER A 107 -12.25 -18.30 13.99
CA SER A 107 -12.66 -19.64 13.57
C SER A 107 -11.81 -20.73 14.20
N ILE A 108 -12.32 -21.96 14.15
CA ILE A 108 -11.57 -23.18 14.47
C ILE A 108 -11.41 -24.07 13.23
N GLU A 109 -10.64 -25.14 13.37
CA GLU A 109 -10.44 -26.11 12.29
C GLU A 109 -11.79 -26.71 11.84
N ASN A 110 -11.98 -26.80 10.52
CA ASN A 110 -13.20 -27.29 9.85
C ASN A 110 -14.43 -26.35 9.90
N ASP A 111 -14.30 -25.13 10.40
CA ASP A 111 -15.31 -24.10 10.16
C ASP A 111 -15.32 -23.70 8.66
N GLY A 112 -16.51 -23.45 8.10
CA GLY A 112 -16.68 -22.90 6.76
C GLY A 112 -16.55 -21.38 6.77
N ILE A 113 -15.89 -20.80 5.75
CA ILE A 113 -15.65 -19.36 5.58
C ILE A 113 -16.08 -18.94 4.17
#